data_AF-A0A2N2ICC1-F1
#
_entry.id   AF-A0A2N2ICC1-F1
#
_cell.length_a   1.000
_cell.length_b   1.000
_cell.length_c   1.000
_cell.angle_alpha   90.00
_cell.angle_beta   90.00
_cell.angle_gamma   90.00
#
_symmetry.space_group_name_H-M   'P 1'
#
loop_
_entity.id
_entity.type
_entity.pdbx_description
1 polymer ?
#
loop_
_entity_poly.entity_id
_entity_poly.type
_entity_poly.pdbx_seq_one_letter_code
_entity_poly.pdbx_strand_id
1 'polypeptide(L)'
;IRDERGDPRGATEAFLRAREVDLREPPLPWSSPRELFQQAVVKSLLALPPTLRTFVDQAEVFLSEVPGIELVADGVDPRALLLLDALATPEFPGPPCGRIFVYQRNVERVAGSPDRLEATIVEALEREIEATFLESTSEPPPAAMMN
;
A
#
# COMPACT_ATOMS: atom_id res chain seq x y z
N ILE A 1 -6.83 -1.50 20.49
CA ILE A 1 -7.33 -1.69 19.09
C ILE A 1 -8.23 -2.93 19.08
N ARG A 2 -9.25 -3.08 18.21
CA ARG A 2 -10.24 -4.19 18.30
C ARG A 2 -9.63 -5.57 17.99
N ASP A 3 -8.63 -5.64 17.12
CA ASP A 3 -7.84 -6.86 16.88
C ASP A 3 -7.10 -7.35 18.13
N GLU A 4 -6.51 -6.44 18.90
CA GLU A 4 -5.84 -6.77 20.17
C GLU A 4 -6.79 -7.35 21.23
N ARG A 5 -8.11 -7.28 20.99
CA ARG A 5 -9.15 -7.84 21.85
C ARG A 5 -9.76 -9.14 21.31
N GLY A 6 -9.24 -9.66 20.19
CA GLY A 6 -9.71 -10.91 19.58
C GLY A 6 -11.06 -10.79 18.85
N ASP A 7 -11.43 -9.58 18.39
CA ASP A 7 -12.66 -9.33 17.62
C ASP A 7 -12.35 -8.90 16.18
N PRO A 8 -11.94 -9.84 15.31
CA PRO A 8 -11.60 -9.54 13.92
C PRO A 8 -12.83 -9.05 13.13
N ARG A 9 -14.02 -9.54 13.47
CA ARG A 9 -15.28 -9.10 12.83
C ARG A 9 -15.55 -7.62 13.12
N GLY A 10 -15.44 -7.23 14.39
CA GLY A 10 -15.62 -5.84 14.80
C GLY A 10 -14.52 -4.90 14.29
N ALA A 11 -13.33 -5.42 13.95
CA ALA A 11 -12.28 -4.68 13.25
C ALA A 11 -12.64 -4.46 11.77
N THR A 12 -13.02 -5.51 11.05
CA THR A 12 -13.50 -5.42 9.65
C THR A 12 -14.69 -4.46 9.52
N GLU A 13 -15.69 -4.57 10.39
CA GLU A 13 -16.84 -3.64 10.38
C GLU A 13 -16.42 -2.17 10.60
N ALA A 14 -15.43 -1.94 11.47
CA ALA A 14 -14.91 -0.59 11.71
C ALA A 14 -14.21 -0.04 10.47
N PHE A 15 -13.42 -0.86 9.78
CA PHE A 15 -12.75 -0.48 8.53
C PHE A 15 -13.75 -0.20 7.41
N LEU A 16 -14.75 -1.06 7.21
CA LEU A 16 -15.81 -0.85 6.22
C LEU A 16 -16.56 0.46 6.49
N ARG A 17 -16.88 0.73 7.75
CA ARG A 17 -17.54 1.98 8.15
C ARG A 17 -16.65 3.20 7.93
N ALA A 18 -15.37 3.12 8.27
CA ALA A 18 -14.42 4.20 8.04
C ALA A 18 -14.31 4.55 6.55
N ARG A 19 -14.19 3.52 5.70
CA ARG A 19 -14.19 3.66 4.23
C ARG A 19 -15.44 4.39 3.74
N GLU A 20 -16.62 3.98 4.22
CA GLU A 20 -17.88 4.58 3.80
C GLU A 20 -17.97 6.06 4.21
N VAL A 21 -17.59 6.39 5.44
CA VAL A 21 -17.57 7.78 5.92
C VAL A 21 -16.60 8.63 5.10
N ASP A 22 -15.37 8.14 4.90
CA ASP A 22 -14.34 8.87 4.16
C ASP A 22 -14.72 9.10 2.68
N LEU A 23 -15.49 8.18 2.07
CA LEU A 23 -15.94 8.32 0.69
C LEU A 23 -17.04 9.36 0.51
N ARG A 24 -17.87 9.60 1.54
CA ARG A 24 -18.96 10.59 1.48
C ARG A 24 -18.48 12.02 1.52
N GLU A 25 -17.26 12.26 2.01
CA GLU A 25 -16.65 13.58 1.99
C GLU A 25 -16.47 14.07 0.54
N PRO A 26 -16.50 15.38 0.27
CA PRO A 26 -16.12 15.90 -1.04
C PRO A 26 -14.62 15.67 -1.32
N PRO A 27 -14.19 15.79 -2.59
CA PRO A 27 -12.78 15.85 -2.94
C PRO A 27 -12.05 16.93 -2.14
N LEU A 28 -10.76 16.72 -1.87
CA LEU A 28 -9.97 17.65 -1.08
C LEU A 28 -9.74 18.94 -1.88
N PRO A 29 -9.60 20.11 -1.22
CA PRO A 29 -9.31 21.38 -1.92
C PRO A 29 -8.01 21.35 -2.75
N TRP A 30 -7.10 20.43 -2.43
CA TRP A 30 -5.83 20.20 -3.11
C TRP A 30 -5.80 18.88 -3.90
N SER A 31 -6.95 18.27 -4.15
CA SER A 31 -7.02 17.08 -5.01
C SER A 31 -6.53 17.42 -6.41
N SER A 32 -5.73 16.52 -6.97
CA SER A 32 -5.15 16.69 -8.30
C SER A 32 -6.04 16.05 -9.38
N PRO A 33 -6.09 16.62 -10.59
CA PRO A 33 -6.58 15.92 -11.76
C PRO A 33 -5.90 14.56 -11.92
N ARG A 34 -6.66 13.57 -12.41
CA ARG A 34 -6.21 12.19 -12.54
C ARG A 34 -4.92 12.05 -13.33
N GLU A 35 -4.77 12.84 -14.39
CA GLU A 35 -3.60 12.83 -15.27
C GLU A 35 -2.35 13.34 -14.56
N LEU A 36 -2.50 14.37 -13.71
CA LEU A 36 -1.39 14.91 -12.92
C LEU A 36 -0.98 13.93 -11.82
N PHE A 37 -1.96 13.28 -11.17
CA PHE A 37 -1.67 12.23 -10.19
C PHE A 37 -0.93 11.05 -10.83
N GLN A 38 -1.37 10.61 -12.02
CA GLN A 38 -0.67 9.54 -12.76
C GLN A 38 0.78 9.93 -13.09
N GLN A 39 1.02 11.17 -13.52
CA GLN A 39 2.39 11.65 -13.77
C GLN A 39 3.24 11.65 -12.49
N ALA A 40 2.66 12.05 -11.35
CA ALA A 40 3.35 12.00 -10.06
C ALA A 40 3.75 10.56 -9.71
N VAL A 41 2.85 9.58 -9.86
CA VAL A 41 3.15 8.15 -9.60
C VAL A 41 4.30 7.64 -10.48
N VAL A 42 4.28 7.96 -11.77
CA VAL A 42 5.36 7.56 -12.70
C VAL A 42 6.70 8.16 -12.26
N LYS A 43 6.74 9.44 -11.91
CA LYS A 43 7.97 10.08 -11.42
C LYS A 43 8.45 9.48 -10.11
N SER A 44 7.55 9.18 -9.18
CA SER A 44 7.91 8.56 -7.91
C SER A 44 8.55 7.19 -8.09
N LEU A 45 8.01 6.35 -8.98
CA LEU A 45 8.63 5.05 -9.31
C LEU A 45 10.03 5.21 -9.92
N LEU A 46 10.24 6.24 -10.74
CA LEU A 46 11.55 6.54 -11.31
C LEU A 46 12.54 7.13 -10.29
N ALA A 47 12.02 7.81 -9.25
CA ALA A 47 12.81 8.43 -8.19
C ALA A 47 13.25 7.45 -7.10
N LEU A 48 12.68 6.24 -7.06
CA LEU A 48 13.08 5.21 -6.11
C LEU A 48 14.58 4.87 -6.21
N PRO A 49 15.25 4.61 -5.07
CA PRO A 49 16.59 4.06 -5.06
C PRO A 49 16.68 2.79 -5.94
N PRO A 50 17.75 2.61 -6.74
CA PRO A 50 17.85 1.46 -7.65
C PRO A 50 17.68 0.10 -6.97
N THR A 51 18.10 -0.02 -5.70
CA THR A 51 17.97 -1.24 -4.89
C THR A 51 16.54 -1.57 -4.50
N LEU A 52 15.67 -0.58 -4.34
CA LEU A 52 14.26 -0.77 -4.01
C LEU A 52 13.42 -0.92 -5.29
N ARG A 53 13.79 -0.19 -6.34
CA ARG A 53 13.11 -0.23 -7.63
C ARG A 53 13.07 -1.64 -8.23
N THR A 54 14.10 -2.47 -8.01
CA THR A 54 14.15 -3.84 -8.53
C THR A 54 12.98 -4.72 -8.08
N PHE A 55 12.34 -4.42 -6.94
CA PHE A 55 11.19 -5.19 -6.45
C PHE A 55 9.91 -4.90 -7.24
N VAL A 56 9.81 -3.72 -7.87
CA VAL A 56 8.57 -3.19 -8.45
C VAL A 56 8.69 -2.85 -9.94
N ASP A 57 9.87 -2.98 -10.55
CA ASP A 57 10.14 -2.53 -11.93
C ASP A 57 9.28 -3.25 -13.00
N GLN A 58 8.80 -4.46 -12.69
CA GLN A 58 7.95 -5.26 -13.59
C GLN A 58 6.45 -5.21 -13.21
N ALA A 59 6.10 -4.45 -12.17
CA ALA A 59 4.73 -4.44 -11.66
C ALA A 59 3.80 -3.58 -12.52
N GLU A 60 2.57 -4.06 -12.71
CA GLU A 60 1.49 -3.26 -13.31
C GLU A 60 0.93 -2.28 -12.29
N VAL A 61 0.80 -1.00 -12.67
CA VAL A 61 0.35 0.06 -11.76
C VAL A 61 -1.12 0.39 -12.00
N PHE A 62 -1.93 0.22 -10.95
CA PHE A 62 -3.36 0.52 -10.94
C PHE A 62 -3.62 1.71 -10.03
N LEU A 63 -4.38 2.68 -10.54
CA LEU A 63 -4.77 3.85 -9.78
C LEU A 63 -6.25 3.73 -9.39
N SER A 64 -6.58 3.99 -8.15
CA SER A 64 -7.97 4.05 -7.67
C SER A 64 -8.09 5.08 -6.56
N GLU A 65 -9.31 5.41 -6.13
CA GLU A 65 -9.49 6.43 -5.08
C GLU A 65 -9.09 5.91 -3.70
N VAL A 66 -9.58 4.72 -3.35
CA VAL A 66 -9.41 4.02 -2.08
C VAL A 66 -9.44 2.50 -2.32
N PRO A 67 -8.95 1.67 -1.39
CA PRO A 67 -9.05 0.21 -1.49
C PRO A 67 -10.47 -0.28 -1.79
N GLY A 68 -10.58 -1.36 -2.55
CA GLY A 68 -11.84 -2.04 -2.81
C GLY A 68 -12.47 -2.61 -1.54
N ILE A 69 -13.77 -2.85 -1.57
CA ILE A 69 -14.49 -3.33 -0.38
C ILE A 69 -14.05 -4.75 0.00
N GLU A 70 -13.69 -5.56 -0.99
CA GLU A 70 -13.14 -6.90 -0.88
C GLU A 70 -11.79 -6.88 -0.14
N LEU A 71 -10.87 -6.00 -0.52
CA LEU A 71 -9.58 -5.86 0.16
C LEU A 71 -9.75 -5.44 1.61
N VAL A 72 -10.68 -4.53 1.89
CA VAL A 72 -10.97 -4.08 3.25
C VAL A 72 -11.62 -5.18 4.08
N ALA A 73 -12.45 -6.03 3.46
CA ALA A 73 -13.00 -7.21 4.11
C ALA A 73 -11.90 -8.22 4.49
N ASP A 74 -10.85 -8.31 3.67
CA ASP A 74 -9.66 -9.14 3.90
C ASP A 74 -8.65 -8.50 4.87
N GLY A 75 -8.98 -7.34 5.46
CA GLY A 75 -8.19 -6.69 6.51
C GLY A 75 -7.25 -5.59 6.03
N VAL A 76 -7.27 -5.22 4.74
CA VAL A 76 -6.53 -4.05 4.26
C VAL A 76 -7.10 -2.78 4.89
N ASP A 77 -6.22 -1.94 5.43
CA ASP A 77 -6.62 -0.63 5.96
C ASP A 77 -7.26 0.21 4.83
N PRO A 78 -8.50 0.71 4.99
CA PRO A 78 -9.17 1.53 3.98
C PRO A 78 -8.45 2.86 3.68
N ARG A 79 -7.50 3.27 4.52
CA ARG A 79 -6.66 4.45 4.37
C ARG A 79 -5.24 4.14 3.91
N ALA A 80 -4.94 2.89 3.54
CA ALA A 80 -3.67 2.53 2.91
C ALA A 80 -3.39 3.45 1.71
N LEU A 81 -2.13 3.86 1.55
CA LEU A 81 -1.70 4.75 0.46
C LEU A 81 -1.48 3.97 -0.83
N LEU A 82 -0.92 2.79 -0.70
CA LEU A 82 -0.72 1.84 -1.77
C LEU A 82 -0.75 0.41 -1.24
N LEU A 83 -0.82 -0.55 -2.14
CA LEU A 83 -0.72 -1.98 -1.86
C LEU A 83 0.20 -2.61 -2.89
N LEU A 84 1.18 -3.38 -2.40
CA LEU A 84 2.06 -4.20 -3.23
C LEU A 84 1.52 -5.62 -3.26
N ASP A 85 1.19 -6.10 -4.45
CA ASP A 85 0.79 -7.49 -4.64
C ASP A 85 2.03 -8.35 -4.90
N ALA A 86 2.55 -8.94 -3.82
CA ALA A 86 3.70 -9.83 -3.85
C ALA A 86 3.27 -11.21 -4.37
N LEU A 87 3.67 -11.54 -5.60
CA LEU A 87 3.25 -12.77 -6.27
C LEU A 87 4.31 -13.87 -6.25
N ALA A 88 5.59 -13.53 -6.06
CA ALA A 88 6.67 -14.51 -6.11
C ALA A 88 6.78 -15.28 -4.79
N THR A 89 6.75 -16.61 -4.87
CA THR A 89 7.10 -17.50 -3.77
C THR A 89 8.18 -18.49 -4.22
N PRO A 90 8.87 -19.21 -3.31
CA PRO A 90 9.81 -20.25 -3.70
C PRO A 90 9.21 -21.31 -4.64
N GLU A 91 7.91 -21.58 -4.49
CA GLU A 91 7.14 -22.54 -5.30
C GLU A 91 6.68 -21.96 -6.65
N PHE A 92 6.50 -20.64 -6.73
CA PHE A 92 6.05 -19.92 -7.92
C PHE A 92 7.00 -18.75 -8.23
N PRO A 93 8.12 -19.00 -8.94
CA PRO A 93 9.09 -17.97 -9.25
C PRO A 93 8.50 -16.95 -10.24
N GLY A 94 8.78 -15.66 -10.00
CA GLY A 94 8.27 -14.55 -10.79
C GLY A 94 8.85 -13.21 -10.32
N PRO A 95 8.37 -12.07 -10.88
CA PRO A 95 8.71 -10.76 -10.33
C PRO A 95 8.28 -10.67 -8.86
N PRO A 96 9.07 -10.03 -7.98
CA PRO A 96 8.72 -9.91 -6.57
C PRO A 96 7.33 -9.28 -6.38
N CYS A 97 7.05 -8.19 -7.10
CA CYS A 97 5.76 -7.53 -7.15
C CYS A 97 5.15 -7.65 -8.55
N GLY A 98 3.92 -8.15 -8.63
CA GLY A 98 3.19 -8.22 -9.90
C GLY A 98 2.32 -6.99 -10.18
N ARG A 99 1.76 -6.39 -9.12
CA ARG A 99 0.84 -5.25 -9.23
C ARG A 99 1.04 -4.27 -8.08
N ILE A 100 0.94 -2.98 -8.39
CA ILE A 100 0.93 -1.89 -7.41
C ILE A 100 -0.41 -1.20 -7.53
N PHE A 101 -1.16 -1.13 -6.44
CA PHE A 101 -2.36 -0.30 -6.35
C PHE A 101 -2.01 0.98 -5.62
N VAL A 102 -2.26 2.15 -6.22
CA VAL A 102 -2.06 3.45 -5.57
C VAL A 102 -3.41 4.13 -5.37
N TYR A 103 -3.67 4.57 -4.15
CA TYR A 103 -4.96 5.09 -3.71
C TYR A 103 -4.92 6.62 -3.62
N GLN A 104 -5.33 7.28 -4.71
CA GLN A 104 -5.18 8.72 -4.93
C GLN A 104 -5.70 9.56 -3.76
N ARG A 105 -6.94 9.30 -3.32
CA ARG A 105 -7.56 10.08 -2.24
C ARG A 105 -6.80 9.95 -0.93
N ASN A 106 -6.25 8.76 -0.66
CA ASN A 106 -5.47 8.51 0.54
C ASN A 106 -4.10 9.18 0.47
N VAL A 107 -3.42 9.10 -0.67
CA VAL A 107 -2.16 9.80 -0.93
C VAL A 107 -2.35 11.32 -0.80
N GLU A 108 -3.36 11.89 -1.45
CA GLU A 108 -3.66 13.33 -1.38
C GLU A 108 -3.97 13.78 0.05
N ARG A 109 -4.67 12.96 0.83
CA ARG A 109 -4.96 13.24 2.24
C ARG A 109 -3.69 13.34 3.07
N VAL A 110 -2.70 12.47 2.84
CA VAL A 110 -1.43 12.48 3.57
C VAL A 110 -0.49 13.57 3.06
N ALA A 111 -0.43 13.78 1.74
CA ALA A 111 0.42 14.80 1.12
C ALA A 111 0.01 16.22 1.55
N GLY A 112 -1.29 16.48 1.71
CA GLY A 112 -1.84 17.76 2.17
C GLY A 112 -1.63 18.94 1.22
N SER A 113 -0.99 18.72 0.07
CA SER A 113 -0.75 19.69 -1.00
C SER A 113 -0.25 18.99 -2.27
N PRO A 114 -0.44 19.58 -3.47
CA PRO A 114 0.00 18.96 -4.72
C PRO A 114 1.53 18.82 -4.81
N ASP A 115 2.27 19.80 -4.29
CA ASP A 115 3.73 19.84 -4.33
C ASP A 115 4.39 18.71 -3.52
N ARG A 116 3.64 18.07 -2.60
CA ARG A 116 4.12 16.97 -1.78
C ARG A 116 3.77 15.59 -2.32
N LEU A 117 2.96 15.49 -3.37
CA LEU A 117 2.47 14.20 -3.89
C LEU A 117 3.60 13.24 -4.23
N GLU A 118 4.58 13.69 -5.01
CA GLU A 118 5.67 12.84 -5.48
C GLU A 118 6.49 12.28 -4.30
N ALA A 119 6.82 13.15 -3.33
CA ALA A 119 7.56 12.76 -2.12
C ALA A 119 6.77 11.77 -1.26
N THR A 120 5.48 12.02 -1.03
CA THR A 120 4.61 11.12 -0.26
C THR A 120 4.48 9.74 -0.91
N ILE A 121 4.40 9.67 -2.25
CA ILE A 121 4.35 8.38 -2.95
C ILE A 121 5.68 7.64 -2.85
N VAL A 122 6.83 8.33 -2.94
CA VAL A 122 8.15 7.72 -2.75
C VAL A 122 8.27 7.15 -1.34
N GLU A 123 8.00 7.95 -0.31
CA GLU A 123 8.05 7.52 1.10
C GLU A 123 7.14 6.30 1.36
N ALA A 124 5.95 6.27 0.74
CA ALA A 124 5.04 5.14 0.85
C ALA A 124 5.58 3.89 0.14
N LEU A 125 6.15 4.04 -1.07
CA LEU A 125 6.73 2.92 -1.82
C LEU A 125 7.92 2.33 -1.07
N GLU A 126 8.82 3.15 -0.54
CA GLU A 126 9.98 2.70 0.22
C GLU A 126 9.55 1.87 1.43
N ARG A 127 8.65 2.43 2.25
CA ARG A 127 8.13 1.75 3.45
C ARG A 127 7.45 0.42 3.13
N GLU A 128 6.59 0.39 2.11
CA GLU A 128 5.85 -0.83 1.77
C GLU A 128 6.76 -1.89 1.13
N ILE A 129 7.76 -1.50 0.35
CA ILE A 129 8.77 -2.43 -0.19
C ILE A 129 9.58 -3.04 0.96
N GLU A 130 10.03 -2.22 1.91
CA GLU A 130 10.77 -2.69 3.09
C GLU A 130 9.92 -3.68 3.91
N ALA A 131 8.69 -3.30 4.27
CA ALA A 131 7.78 -4.14 5.04
C ALA A 131 7.42 -5.44 4.34
N THR A 132 7.22 -5.41 3.01
CA THR A 132 6.76 -6.58 2.25
C THR A 132 7.90 -7.54 1.92
N PHE A 133 9.05 -7.03 1.49
CA PHE A 133 10.10 -7.85 0.89
C PHE A 133 11.36 -8.00 1.75
N LEU A 134 11.62 -7.10 2.70
CA LEU A 134 12.87 -7.10 3.47
C LEU A 134 12.66 -7.53 4.92
N GLU A 135 11.59 -7.07 5.57
CA GLU A 135 11.27 -7.44 6.96
C GLU A 135 10.86 -8.91 7.12
N SER A 136 10.32 -9.52 6.07
CA SER A 136 9.94 -10.95 5.98
C SER A 136 11.12 -11.94 6.11
N THR A 137 12.36 -11.45 6.11
CA THR A 137 13.59 -12.29 6.14
C THR A 137 14.15 -12.53 7.55
N SER A 138 13.48 -12.03 8.60
CA SER A 138 13.99 -12.05 9.98
C SER A 138 13.28 -13.02 10.93
N GLU A 139 12.85 -14.20 10.47
CA GLU A 139 12.45 -15.27 11.40
C GLU A 139 13.72 -15.99 11.94
N PRO A 140 13.97 -15.99 13.27
CA PRO A 140 15.08 -16.76 13.82
C PRO A 140 14.84 -18.26 13.63
N PRO A 141 15.88 -19.07 13.36
CA PRO A 141 15.72 -20.51 13.16
C PRO A 141 15.07 -21.14 14.40
N PRO A 142 14.16 -22.12 14.24
CA PRO A 142 13.56 -22.80 15.37
C PRO A 142 14.67 -23.38 16.24
N ALA A 143 14.67 -23.00 17.52
CA ALA A 143 15.62 -23.49 18.50
C ALA A 143 15.68 -25.02 18.41
N ALA A 144 16.83 -25.54 17.98
CA ALA A 144 17.06 -26.97 17.94
C ALA A 144 16.75 -27.54 19.33
N MET A 145 15.70 -28.37 19.41
CA MET A 145 15.43 -29.17 20.59
C MET A 145 16.63 -30.12 20.77
N MET A 146 17.57 -29.71 21.62
CA MET A 146 18.58 -30.60 22.17
C MET A 146 17.89 -31.48 23.22
N ASN A 147 17.60 -32.72 22.83
CA ASN A 147 17.43 -33.85 23.74
C ASN A 147 18.72 -34.66 23.76
#